data_AF-A0A3D2F6N8-F1
#
_entry.id   AF-A0A3D2F6N8-F1
#
_cell.length_a   1.000
_cell.length_b   1.000
_cell.length_c   1.000
_cell.angle_alpha   90.00
_cell.angle_beta   90.00
_cell.angle_gamma   90.00
#
_symmetry.space_group_name_H-M   'P 1'
#
loop_
_entity.id
_entity.type
_entity.pdbx_description
1 polymer ?
#
loop_
_entity_poly.entity_id
_entity_poly.type
_entity_poly.pdbx_seq_one_letter_code
_entity_poly.pdbx_strand_id
1 'polypeptide(L)'
;MMGHGIATVQGGKRVTGVEICAQAGEGAVLEEIACDAVAMSGGWSPVVHLWSHCGGKLTWDESQASFRPDPNRPPLGDKGQGFVSVAGAANGETTLTAILAD
;
A
#
# COMPACT_ATOMS: atom_id res chain seq x y z
N MET A 1 11.56 16.07 -11.04
CA MET A 1 11.34 16.65 -9.70
C MET A 1 11.85 15.62 -8.70
N MET A 2 12.89 15.93 -7.93
CA MET A 2 13.38 15.03 -6.88
C MET A 2 12.35 15.03 -5.75
N GLY A 3 11.83 13.86 -5.37
CA GLY A 3 10.96 13.71 -4.19
C GLY A 3 11.75 13.89 -2.89
N HIS A 4 11.05 14.11 -1.78
CA HIS A 4 11.64 14.16 -0.44
C HIS A 4 11.08 13.02 0.41
N GLY A 5 11.88 12.53 1.35
CA GLY A 5 11.48 11.51 2.32
C GLY A 5 11.94 11.87 3.73
N ILE A 6 11.40 11.20 4.74
CA ILE A 6 11.90 11.29 6.12
C ILE A 6 13.06 10.30 6.26
N ALA A 7 14.27 10.82 6.53
CA ALA A 7 15.43 9.99 6.84
C ALA A 7 15.39 9.50 8.29
N THR A 8 15.05 10.41 9.22
CA THR A 8 15.04 10.13 10.66
C THR A 8 13.83 10.76 11.31
N VAL A 9 13.19 10.05 12.22
CA VAL A 9 12.22 10.62 13.16
C VAL A 9 12.94 10.90 14.47
N GLN A 10 12.97 12.15 14.90
CA GLN A 10 13.68 12.59 16.10
C GLN A 10 12.82 12.43 17.36
N GLY A 11 13.49 12.18 18.47
CA GLY A 11 12.89 11.99 19.79
C GLY A 11 13.15 10.59 20.35
N GLY A 12 12.76 10.36 21.61
CA GLY A 12 12.94 9.07 22.29
C GLY A 12 11.63 8.37 22.57
N LYS A 13 10.85 8.93 23.50
CA LYS A 13 9.51 8.40 23.87
C LYS A 13 8.37 9.04 23.08
N ARG A 14 8.64 10.14 22.39
CA ARG A 14 7.69 10.90 21.57
C ARG A 14 8.43 11.60 20.45
N VAL A 15 7.73 11.90 19.35
CA VAL A 15 8.28 12.67 18.24
C VAL A 15 8.54 14.11 18.69
N THR A 16 9.69 14.64 18.30
CA THR A 16 10.06 16.06 18.48
C THR A 16 10.42 16.75 17.18
N GLY A 17 10.67 15.98 16.12
CA GLY A 17 10.99 16.49 14.79
C GLY A 17 11.24 15.37 13.79
N VAL A 18 11.52 15.75 12.56
CA VAL A 18 11.95 14.85 11.47
C VAL A 18 13.09 15.48 10.70
N GLU A 19 14.01 14.63 10.23
CA GLU A 19 15.05 14.99 9.27
C GLU A 19 14.59 14.57 7.88
N ILE A 20 14.59 15.52 6.94
CA ILE A 20 14.17 15.31 5.56
C ILE A 20 15.39 15.07 4.68
N CYS A 21 15.29 14.15 3.73
CA CYS A 21 16.32 13.87 2.73
C CYS A 21 15.73 13.84 1.31
N ALA A 22 16.61 13.82 0.31
CA ALA A 22 16.19 13.49 -1.05
C ALA A 22 15.75 12.02 -1.12
N GLN A 23 14.53 11.77 -1.60
CA GLN A 23 13.95 10.42 -1.70
C GLN A 23 14.75 9.52 -2.66
N ALA A 24 15.31 10.10 -3.72
CA ALA A 24 16.21 9.43 -4.65
C ALA A 24 17.65 9.89 -4.37
N GLY A 25 18.21 9.48 -3.22
CA GLY A 25 19.55 9.86 -2.80
C GLY A 25 20.09 8.99 -1.67
N GLU A 26 21.26 9.34 -1.17
CA GLU A 26 21.99 8.58 -0.14
C GLU A 26 21.44 8.79 1.29
N GLY A 27 20.30 9.49 1.44
CA GLY A 27 19.69 9.77 2.74
C GLY A 27 20.35 10.93 3.51
N ALA A 28 21.21 11.71 2.86
CA ALA A 28 21.79 12.91 3.47
C ALA A 28 20.69 13.90 3.90
N VAL A 29 20.79 14.38 5.15
CA VAL A 29 19.84 15.32 5.73
C VAL A 29 19.94 16.66 5.00
N LEU A 30 18.79 17.14 4.52
CA LEU A 30 18.63 18.41 3.82
C LEU A 30 18.04 19.49 4.73
N GLU A 31 17.08 19.11 5.57
CA GLU A 31 16.43 20.01 6.51
C GLU A 31 15.85 19.25 7.71
N GLU A 32 15.56 20.00 8.78
CA GLU A 32 14.87 19.50 9.96
C GLU A 32 13.55 20.27 10.16
N ILE A 33 12.49 19.53 10.49
CA ILE A 33 11.16 20.08 10.77
C ILE A 33 10.76 19.68 12.18
N ALA A 34 10.53 20.66 13.05
CA ALA A 34 10.00 20.41 14.39
C ALA A 34 8.52 20.02 14.31
N CYS A 35 8.17 18.88 14.90
CA CYS A 35 6.80 18.36 14.94
C CYS A 35 6.62 17.42 16.13
N ASP A 36 5.39 17.19 16.57
CA ASP A 36 5.07 16.26 17.66
C ASP A 36 4.42 14.95 17.21
N ALA A 37 4.14 14.81 15.91
CA ALA A 37 3.62 13.61 15.28
C ALA A 37 4.01 13.53 13.80
N VAL A 38 4.03 12.31 13.25
CA VAL A 38 4.20 12.03 11.82
C VAL A 38 3.01 11.22 11.33
N ALA A 39 2.24 11.78 10.40
CA ALA A 39 1.21 11.05 9.67
C ALA A 39 1.80 10.55 8.35
N MET A 40 2.03 9.24 8.25
CA MET A 40 2.68 8.62 7.10
C MET A 40 1.67 7.92 6.19
N SER A 41 1.83 8.10 4.87
CA SER A 41 1.05 7.41 3.85
C SER A 41 2.00 6.90 2.76
N GLY A 42 2.40 5.63 2.88
CA GLY A 42 3.32 4.95 1.95
C GLY A 42 2.64 4.17 0.82
N GLY A 43 1.33 4.38 0.62
CA GLY A 43 0.49 3.57 -0.26
C GLY A 43 -0.45 2.63 0.51
N TRP A 44 -1.18 1.80 -0.23
CA TRP A 44 -2.17 0.86 0.29
C TRP A 44 -1.84 -0.56 -0.14
N SER A 45 -2.02 -1.51 0.77
CA SER A 45 -1.92 -2.94 0.49
C SER A 45 -3.32 -3.57 0.57
N PRO A 46 -3.90 -4.02 -0.55
CA PRO A 46 -5.18 -4.70 -0.54
C PRO A 46 -5.21 -5.90 0.42
N VAL A 47 -6.32 -6.09 1.14
CA VAL A 47 -6.48 -7.16 2.14
C VAL A 47 -6.83 -8.49 1.45
N VAL A 48 -5.84 -9.11 0.83
CA VAL A 48 -6.01 -10.29 -0.03
C VAL A 48 -6.02 -11.64 0.70
N HIS A 49 -6.03 -11.64 2.03
CA HIS A 49 -5.79 -12.85 2.83
C HIS A 49 -6.76 -14.00 2.52
N LEU A 50 -8.07 -13.75 2.48
CA LEU A 50 -9.07 -14.80 2.20
C LEU A 50 -8.99 -15.31 0.76
N TRP A 51 -8.69 -14.42 -0.19
CA TRP A 51 -8.45 -14.78 -1.59
C TRP A 51 -7.29 -15.77 -1.71
N SER A 52 -6.14 -15.42 -1.13
CA SER A 52 -4.95 -16.26 -1.17
C SER A 52 -5.12 -17.55 -0.35
N HIS A 53 -5.82 -17.49 0.79
CA HIS A 53 -6.10 -18.64 1.65
C HIS A 53 -6.86 -19.74 0.89
N CYS A 54 -7.79 -19.35 0.01
CA CYS A 54 -8.56 -20.28 -0.81
C CYS A 54 -7.87 -20.64 -2.14
N GLY A 55 -6.60 -20.26 -2.33
CA GLY A 55 -5.78 -20.67 -3.48
C GLY A 55 -5.77 -19.70 -4.66
N GLY A 56 -6.46 -18.56 -4.57
CA GLY A 56 -6.42 -17.51 -5.60
C GLY A 56 -5.02 -16.93 -5.79
N LYS A 57 -4.71 -16.46 -7.00
CA LYS A 57 -3.42 -15.86 -7.33
C LYS A 57 -3.49 -14.34 -7.34
N LEU A 58 -2.35 -13.70 -7.09
CA LEU A 58 -2.21 -12.26 -7.09
C LEU A 58 -1.46 -11.80 -8.35
N THR A 59 -1.74 -10.56 -8.74
CA THR A 59 -1.01 -9.83 -9.76
C THR A 59 -0.43 -8.57 -9.14
N TRP A 60 0.78 -8.19 -9.55
CA TRP A 60 1.40 -6.92 -9.17
C TRP A 60 0.78 -5.79 -10.00
N ASP A 61 0.27 -4.77 -9.33
CA ASP A 61 -0.17 -3.52 -9.97
C ASP A 61 0.93 -2.47 -9.86
N GLU A 62 1.56 -2.15 -10.99
CA GLU A 62 2.63 -1.14 -11.07
C GLU A 62 2.13 0.28 -10.78
N SER A 63 0.86 0.60 -11.08
CA SER A 63 0.31 1.95 -10.90
C SER A 63 0.08 2.29 -9.43
N GLN A 64 -0.28 1.28 -8.62
CA GLN A 64 -0.50 1.43 -7.19
C GLN A 64 0.63 0.85 -6.33
N ALA A 65 1.62 0.21 -6.94
CA ALA A 65 2.71 -0.49 -6.28
C ALA A 65 2.21 -1.47 -5.20
N SER A 66 1.25 -2.32 -5.56
CA SER A 66 0.61 -3.26 -4.62
C SER A 66 0.23 -4.58 -5.28
N PHE A 67 0.07 -5.63 -4.48
CA PHE A 67 -0.51 -6.89 -4.96
C PHE A 67 -2.03 -6.84 -4.86
N ARG A 68 -2.70 -7.26 -5.94
CA ARG A 68 -4.15 -7.38 -6.00
C ARG A 68 -4.61 -8.77 -6.46
N PRO A 69 -5.85 -9.18 -6.15
CA PRO A 69 -6.43 -10.41 -6.68
C PRO A 69 -6.41 -10.46 -8.21
N ASP A 70 -6.12 -11.62 -8.78
CA ASP A 70 -6.20 -11.84 -10.22
C ASP A 70 -7.53 -12.51 -10.59
N PRO A 71 -8.50 -11.78 -11.19
CA PRO A 71 -9.80 -12.35 -11.54
C PRO A 71 -9.73 -13.53 -12.53
N ASN A 72 -8.62 -13.68 -13.27
CA ASN A 72 -8.41 -14.79 -14.19
C ASN A 72 -7.87 -16.06 -13.50
N ARG A 73 -7.41 -15.94 -12.25
CA ARG A 73 -6.88 -17.06 -11.45
C ARG A 73 -7.53 -17.07 -10.05
N PRO A 74 -8.86 -17.26 -9.98
CA PRO A 74 -9.60 -17.22 -8.73
C PRO A 74 -9.39 -18.48 -7.89
N PRO A 75 -9.75 -18.41 -6.59
CA PRO A 75 -9.99 -19.61 -5.77
C PRO A 75 -10.96 -20.56 -6.47
N LEU A 76 -10.60 -21.83 -6.60
CA LEU A 76 -11.44 -22.85 -7.23
C LEU A 76 -12.15 -23.71 -6.18
N GLY A 77 -13.44 -23.95 -6.39
CA GLY A 77 -14.24 -24.87 -5.58
C GLY A 77 -14.05 -26.33 -5.99
N ASP A 78 -14.86 -27.20 -5.40
CA ASP A 78 -14.90 -28.66 -5.65
C ASP A 78 -15.10 -29.02 -7.14
N LYS A 79 -15.86 -28.19 -7.87
CA LYS A 79 -16.14 -28.35 -9.31
C LYS A 79 -15.13 -27.67 -10.22
N GLY A 80 -14.02 -27.16 -9.68
CA GLY A 80 -13.00 -26.45 -10.45
C GLY A 80 -13.43 -25.07 -10.97
N GLN A 81 -14.51 -24.50 -10.45
CA GLN A 81 -15.04 -23.18 -10.81
C GLN A 81 -14.65 -22.14 -9.77
N GLY A 82 -14.48 -20.89 -10.21
CA GLY A 82 -14.27 -19.76 -9.30
C GLY A 82 -15.45 -19.62 -8.33
N PHE A 83 -15.19 -19.50 -7.02
CA PHE A 83 -16.25 -19.41 -6.01
C PHE A 83 -16.21 -18.13 -5.15
N VAL A 84 -15.23 -17.26 -5.39
CA VAL A 84 -15.04 -15.99 -4.67
C VAL A 84 -14.85 -14.87 -5.67
N SER A 85 -15.55 -13.76 -5.47
CA SER A 85 -15.25 -12.48 -6.08
C SER A 85 -14.67 -11.52 -5.03
N VAL A 86 -13.98 -10.49 -5.50
CA VAL A 86 -13.47 -9.40 -4.66
C VAL A 86 -14.06 -8.10 -5.16
N ALA A 87 -14.27 -7.14 -4.26
CA ALA A 87 -14.75 -5.81 -4.59
C ALA A 87 -14.08 -4.74 -3.71
N GLY A 88 -14.09 -3.50 -4.20
CA GLY A 88 -13.62 -2.31 -3.52
C GLY A 88 -12.13 -2.33 -3.21
N ALA A 89 -11.75 -1.84 -2.03
CA ALA A 89 -10.34 -1.74 -1.64
C ALA A 89 -9.61 -3.08 -1.57
N ALA A 90 -10.32 -4.18 -1.35
CA ALA A 90 -9.74 -5.52 -1.42
C ALA A 90 -9.35 -5.93 -2.86
N ASN A 91 -10.01 -5.34 -3.88
CA ASN A 91 -9.67 -5.49 -5.29
C ASN A 91 -8.56 -4.51 -5.75
N GLY A 92 -8.13 -3.60 -4.85
CA GLY A 92 -7.20 -2.53 -5.18
C GLY A 92 -7.86 -1.21 -5.54
N GLU A 93 -9.17 -1.04 -5.39
CA GLU A 93 -9.80 0.26 -5.63
C GLU A 93 -9.65 1.19 -4.43
N THR A 94 -9.01 2.34 -4.64
CA THR A 94 -8.64 3.26 -3.53
C THR A 94 -9.44 4.56 -3.53
N THR A 95 -10.23 4.81 -4.57
CA THR A 95 -11.12 5.98 -4.64
C THR A 95 -12.56 5.56 -4.42
N LEU A 96 -13.35 6.43 -3.78
CA LEU A 96 -14.77 6.14 -3.53
C LEU A 96 -15.53 5.87 -4.85
N THR A 97 -15.26 6.66 -5.89
CA THR A 97 -15.90 6.48 -7.20
C THR A 97 -15.60 5.12 -7.80
N ALA A 98 -14.34 4.67 -7.75
CA ALA A 98 -13.96 3.38 -8.31
C ALA A 98 -14.54 2.22 -7.48
N ILE A 99 -14.54 2.33 -6.14
CA ILE A 99 -15.17 1.34 -5.26
C ILE A 99 -16.66 1.19 -5.55
N LEU A 100 -17.37 2.28 -5.86
CA LEU A 100 -18.81 2.22 -6.18
C LEU A 100 -19.11 1.65 -7.57
N ALA A 101 -18.10 1.55 -8.45
CA ALA A 101 -18.24 1.08 -9.83
C ALA A 101 -17.69 -0.34 -10.05
N ASP A 102 -16.98 -0.90 -9.07
CA ASP A 102 -16.38 -2.24 -9.05
C ASP A 102 -17.43 -3.34 -8.81
#